data_AF-A0A2T3B9H9-F1
#
_entry.id   AF-A0A2T3B9H9-F1
#
_cell.length_a   1.000
_cell.length_b   1.000
_cell.length_c   1.000
_cell.angle_alpha   90.00
_cell.angle_beta   90.00
_cell.angle_gamma   90.00
#
_symmetry.space_group_name_H-M   'P 1'
#
loop_
_entity.id
_entity.type
_entity.pdbx_description
1 polymer ?
#
loop_
_entity_poly.entity_id
_entity_poly.type
_entity_poly.pdbx_seq_one_letter_code
_entity_poly.pdbx_strand_id
1 'polypeptide(L)'
;KNLGEDEELVAIVLGRQLSYFGDLEAFNGFLQYLHNGNPENPWIEIFYAVRTSFNAEHPREPFSLWQDEIIDEDFRDLIVKMANFNPEQRITAQEALEHKWFINV
;
A
#
# COMPACT_ATOMS: atom_id res chain seq x y z
N LYS A 1 9.36 24.17 -5.98
CA LYS A 1 9.05 24.64 -4.60
C LYS A 1 9.52 23.52 -3.69
N ASN A 2 10.42 23.78 -2.75
CA ASN A 2 10.84 22.75 -1.79
C ASN A 2 9.70 22.55 -0.78
N LEU A 3 9.43 21.29 -0.42
CA LEU A 3 8.47 20.94 0.61
C LEU A 3 9.00 21.36 1.99
N GLY A 4 8.10 21.61 2.94
CA GLY A 4 8.50 21.66 4.35
C GLY A 4 8.93 20.27 4.86
N GLU A 5 9.69 20.21 5.95
CA GLU A 5 10.20 18.95 6.51
C GLU A 5 9.07 17.93 6.79
N ASP A 6 7.96 18.39 7.37
CA ASP A 6 6.80 17.53 7.64
C ASP A 6 6.12 17.01 6.36
N GLU A 7 6.06 17.85 5.33
CA GLU A 7 5.47 17.49 4.03
C GLU A 7 6.34 16.45 3.30
N GLU A 8 7.67 16.55 3.44
CA GLU A 8 8.62 15.58 2.89
C GLU A 8 8.48 14.22 3.58
N LEU A 9 8.34 14.19 4.92
CA LEU A 9 8.07 12.96 5.66
C LEU A 9 6.76 12.30 5.21
N VAL A 10 5.69 13.08 5.03
CA VAL A 10 4.43 12.57 4.49
C VAL A 10 4.62 11.98 3.10
N ALA A 11 5.30 12.69 2.20
CA ALA A 11 5.56 12.20 0.84
C ALA A 11 6.33 10.86 0.85
N ILE A 12 7.33 10.71 1.72
CA ILE A 12 8.08 9.47 1.90
C ILE A 12 7.15 8.33 2.37
N VAL A 13 6.31 8.59 3.37
CA VAL A 13 5.38 7.58 3.91
C VAL A 13 4.38 7.13 2.84
N LEU A 14 3.76 8.07 2.12
CA LEU A 14 2.81 7.74 1.05
C LEU A 14 3.49 6.98 -0.09
N GLY A 15 4.68 7.42 -0.48
CA GLY A 15 5.49 6.74 -1.49
C GLY A 15 5.77 5.30 -1.11
N ARG A 16 6.22 5.02 0.12
CA ARG A 16 6.46 3.65 0.59
C ARG A 16 5.20 2.80 0.61
N GLN A 17 4.08 3.33 1.12
CA GLN A 17 2.81 2.61 1.15
C GLN A 17 2.34 2.21 -0.26
N LEU A 18 2.38 3.14 -1.21
CA LEU A 18 2.02 2.85 -2.60
C LEU A 18 3.01 1.90 -3.26
N SER A 19 4.32 2.11 -3.03
CA SER A 19 5.38 1.29 -3.58
C SER A 19 5.17 -0.18 -3.22
N TYR A 20 4.92 -0.44 -1.94
CA TYR A 20 4.88 -1.78 -1.36
C TYR A 20 3.55 -2.49 -1.58
N PHE A 21 2.42 -1.79 -1.47
CA PHE A 21 1.08 -2.42 -1.38
C PHE A 21 0.05 -1.90 -2.40
N GLY A 22 0.36 -0.83 -3.14
CA GLY A 22 -0.63 -0.13 -3.96
C GLY A 22 -0.64 -0.52 -5.43
N ASP A 23 -0.75 -1.81 -5.79
CA ASP A 23 -0.87 -2.23 -7.20
C ASP A 23 -2.00 -1.50 -7.98
N LEU A 24 -2.13 -1.73 -9.29
CA LEU A 24 -3.11 -0.98 -10.08
C LEU A 24 -4.54 -1.21 -9.62
N GLU A 25 -4.90 -2.44 -9.24
CA GLU A 25 -6.24 -2.76 -8.77
C GLU A 25 -6.49 -2.13 -7.40
N ALA A 26 -5.59 -2.37 -6.45
CA ALA A 26 -5.69 -1.87 -5.08
C ALA A 26 -5.75 -0.33 -5.03
N PHE A 27 -4.95 0.34 -5.88
CA PHE A 27 -4.97 1.81 -5.96
C PHE A 27 -6.26 2.36 -6.55
N ASN A 28 -6.77 1.78 -7.64
CA ASN A 28 -8.01 2.22 -8.24
C ASN A 28 -9.19 2.03 -7.27
N GLY A 29 -9.24 0.90 -6.57
CA GLY A 29 -10.22 0.64 -5.52
C GLY A 29 -10.13 1.65 -4.37
N PHE A 30 -8.91 1.97 -3.92
CA PHE A 30 -8.71 3.00 -2.90
C PHE A 30 -9.19 4.40 -3.34
N LEU A 31 -8.88 4.81 -4.58
CA LEU A 31 -9.36 6.10 -5.09
C LEU A 31 -10.89 6.14 -5.20
N GLN A 32 -11.51 5.04 -5.65
CA GLN A 32 -12.95 4.92 -5.67
C GLN A 32 -13.54 5.00 -4.25
N TYR A 33 -12.93 4.34 -3.28
CA TYR A 33 -13.32 4.42 -1.87
C TYR A 33 -13.29 5.87 -1.34
N LEU A 34 -12.21 6.62 -1.62
CA LEU A 34 -12.11 8.03 -1.24
C LEU A 34 -13.19 8.89 -1.93
N HIS A 35 -13.36 8.71 -3.25
CA HIS A 35 -14.34 9.45 -4.04
C HIS A 35 -15.77 9.19 -3.58
N ASN A 36 -16.12 7.95 -3.27
CA ASN A 36 -17.44 7.58 -2.76
C ASN A 36 -17.72 8.24 -1.40
N GLY A 37 -16.71 8.38 -0.53
CA GLY A 37 -16.84 9.05 0.75
C GLY A 37 -16.94 10.58 0.62
N ASN A 38 -16.14 11.17 -0.28
CA ASN A 38 -16.18 12.58 -0.63
C ASN A 38 -15.53 12.81 -2.01
N PRO A 39 -16.30 13.19 -3.04
CA PRO A 39 -15.76 13.47 -4.37
C PRO A 39 -14.68 14.56 -4.41
N GLU A 40 -14.76 15.54 -3.50
CA GLU A 40 -13.83 16.68 -3.39
C GLU A 40 -12.68 16.41 -2.41
N ASN A 41 -12.39 15.14 -2.12
CA ASN A 41 -11.35 14.78 -1.19
C ASN A 41 -9.96 15.15 -1.76
N PRO A 42 -9.20 16.08 -1.13
CA PRO A 42 -7.92 16.55 -1.66
C PRO A 42 -6.86 15.45 -1.73
N TRP A 43 -7.02 14.35 -0.98
CA TRP A 43 -6.10 13.22 -1.02
C TRP A 43 -6.13 12.47 -2.35
N ILE A 44 -7.22 12.54 -3.12
CA ILE A 44 -7.30 11.90 -4.45
C ILE A 44 -6.16 12.40 -5.35
N GLU A 45 -6.01 13.72 -5.46
CA GLU A 45 -4.95 14.34 -6.27
C GLU A 45 -3.55 14.07 -5.70
N ILE A 46 -3.40 14.10 -4.37
CA ILE A 46 -2.12 13.80 -3.71
C ILE A 46 -1.67 12.37 -4.03
N PHE A 47 -2.57 11.39 -3.93
CA PHE A 47 -2.25 9.99 -4.23
C PHE A 47 -1.98 9.74 -5.71
N TYR A 48 -2.67 10.45 -6.62
CA TYR A 48 -2.32 10.46 -8.03
C TYR A 48 -0.91 11.02 -8.28
N ALA A 49 -0.55 12.15 -7.65
CA ALA A 49 0.78 12.74 -7.76
C ALA A 49 1.87 11.77 -7.25
N VAL A 50 1.66 11.13 -6.10
CA VAL A 50 2.60 10.13 -5.57
C VAL A 50 2.74 8.95 -6.53
N ARG A 51 1.63 8.39 -7.05
CA ARG A 51 1.68 7.27 -7.99
C ARG A 51 2.42 7.62 -9.28
N THR A 52 2.24 8.84 -9.78
CA THR A 52 2.89 9.30 -11.02
C THR A 52 4.35 9.69 -10.84
N SER A 53 4.83 9.81 -9.60
CA SER A 53 6.26 10.06 -9.31
C SER A 53 7.15 8.84 -9.56
N PHE A 54 6.60 7.62 -9.58
CA PHE A 54 7.36 6.41 -9.88
C PHE A 54 7.72 6.36 -11.37
N ASN A 55 8.96 5.97 -11.67
CA ASN A 55 9.51 5.90 -13.04
C ASN A 55 10.61 4.85 -13.12
N ALA A 56 11.34 4.79 -14.24
CA ALA A 56 12.40 3.81 -14.44
C ALA A 56 13.59 4.05 -13.49
N GLU A 57 13.85 5.30 -13.12
CA GLU A 57 14.92 5.69 -12.21
C GLU A 57 14.54 5.47 -10.73
N HIS A 58 13.25 5.58 -10.42
CA HIS A 58 12.66 5.38 -9.09
C HIS A 58 11.48 4.41 -9.21
N PRO A 59 11.77 3.12 -9.45
CA PRO A 59 10.72 2.13 -9.61
C PRO A 59 10.03 1.88 -8.28
N ARG A 60 8.85 1.27 -8.35
CA ARG A 60 8.23 0.67 -7.18
C ARG A 60 8.98 -0.59 -6.75
N GLU A 61 8.82 -0.92 -5.48
CA GLU A 61 9.39 -2.10 -4.82
C GLU A 61 8.27 -2.90 -4.14
N PRO A 62 7.37 -3.58 -4.89
CA PRO A 62 6.25 -4.30 -4.29
C PRO A 62 6.71 -5.32 -3.24
N PHE A 63 6.12 -5.29 -2.04
CA PHE A 63 6.53 -6.17 -0.94
C PHE A 63 6.34 -7.65 -1.28
N SER A 64 5.35 -7.97 -2.12
CA SER A 64 5.12 -9.31 -2.65
C SER A 64 6.29 -9.87 -3.46
N LEU A 65 7.18 -9.01 -3.98
CA LEU A 65 8.34 -9.39 -4.80
C LEU A 65 9.66 -9.34 -4.03
N TRP A 66 9.66 -9.02 -2.73
CA TRP A 66 10.88 -8.98 -1.94
C TRP A 66 11.41 -10.40 -1.73
N GLN A 67 12.59 -10.67 -2.30
CA GLN A 67 13.23 -12.00 -2.32
C GLN A 67 14.26 -12.19 -1.19
N ASP A 68 14.24 -11.34 -0.15
CA ASP A 68 15.14 -11.52 0.98
C ASP A 68 14.93 -12.90 1.62
N GLU A 69 16.02 -13.65 1.78
CA GLU A 69 16.04 -15.02 2.34
C GLU A 69 15.43 -15.08 3.77
N ILE A 70 15.24 -13.93 4.41
CA ILE A 70 14.71 -13.77 5.75
C ILE A 70 13.17 -13.70 5.77
N ILE A 71 12.52 -13.38 4.65
CA ILE A 71 11.06 -13.19 4.60
C ILE A 71 10.38 -14.49 4.17
N ASP A 72 9.73 -15.12 5.14
CA ASP A 72 8.89 -16.30 4.95
C ASP A 72 7.72 -16.03 3.97
N GLU A 73 7.38 -17.02 3.15
CA GLU A 73 6.33 -16.89 2.13
C GLU A 73 4.94 -16.67 2.73
N ASP A 74 4.58 -17.41 3.79
CA ASP A 74 3.28 -17.27 4.45
C ASP A 74 3.21 -15.94 5.22
N PHE A 75 4.33 -15.46 5.77
CA PHE A 75 4.38 -14.12 6.35
C PHE A 75 4.17 -13.05 5.27
N ARG A 76 4.84 -13.18 4.12
CA ARG A 76 4.70 -12.23 3.02
C ARG A 76 3.26 -12.15 2.53
N ASP A 77 2.64 -13.31 2.32
CA ASP A 77 1.24 -13.41 1.89
C ASP A 77 0.27 -12.78 2.90
N LEU A 78 0.46 -13.05 4.20
CA LEU A 78 -0.32 -12.43 5.27
C LEU A 78 -0.23 -10.90 5.22
N ILE A 79 0.98 -10.35 5.16
CA ILE A 79 1.21 -8.90 5.19
C ILE A 79 0.62 -8.22 3.96
N VAL A 80 0.76 -8.80 2.76
CA VAL A 80 0.15 -8.27 1.54
C VAL A 80 -1.37 -8.18 1.67
N LYS A 81 -2.01 -9.19 2.26
CA LYS A 81 -3.46 -9.21 2.49
C LYS A 81 -3.90 -8.21 3.55
N MET A 82 -3.18 -8.10 4.66
CA MET A 82 -3.51 -7.15 5.74
C MET A 82 -3.28 -5.69 5.32
N ALA A 83 -2.21 -5.44 4.57
CA ALA A 83 -1.80 -4.12 4.14
C ALA A 83 -2.32 -3.74 2.74
N ASN A 84 -3.26 -4.51 2.18
CA ASN A 84 -3.84 -4.19 0.87
C ASN A 84 -4.28 -2.72 0.85
N PHE A 85 -3.84 -2.01 -0.19
CA PHE A 85 -4.05 -0.58 -0.27
C PHE A 85 -5.52 -0.21 -0.45
N ASN A 86 -6.31 -1.08 -1.12
CA ASN A 86 -7.77 -1.00 -1.13
C ASN A 86 -8.32 -1.49 0.22
N PRO A 87 -8.96 -0.62 1.03
CA PRO A 87 -9.51 -1.00 2.32
C PRO A 87 -10.54 -2.14 2.23
N GLU A 88 -11.29 -2.22 1.12
CA GLU A 88 -12.32 -3.25 0.91
C GLU A 88 -11.74 -4.63 0.61
N GLN A 89 -10.45 -4.71 0.27
CA GLN A 89 -9.75 -5.97 0.00
C GLN A 89 -8.83 -6.41 1.15
N ARG A 90 -8.78 -5.65 2.25
CA ARG A 90 -8.04 -6.08 3.44
C ARG A 90 -8.76 -7.24 4.11
N ILE A 91 -8.00 -8.26 4.47
CA ILE A 91 -8.54 -9.34 5.30
C ILE A 91 -8.90 -8.81 6.68
N THR A 92 -9.94 -9.39 7.26
CA THR A 92 -10.39 -9.12 8.62
C THR A 92 -9.43 -9.69 9.65
N ALA A 93 -9.57 -9.27 10.91
CA ALA A 93 -8.80 -9.85 12.02
C ALA A 93 -9.03 -11.36 12.17
N GLN A 94 -10.25 -11.84 11.93
CA GLN A 94 -10.55 -13.27 11.99
C GLN A 94 -9.82 -14.03 10.88
N GLU A 95 -9.93 -13.58 9.63
CA GLU A 95 -9.24 -14.21 8.50
C GLU A 95 -7.72 -14.16 8.64
N ALA A 96 -7.17 -13.10 9.24
CA ALA A 96 -5.76 -13.01 9.57
C ALA A 96 -5.32 -14.08 10.58
N LEU A 97 -6.11 -14.33 11.63
CA LEU A 97 -5.83 -15.38 12.62
C LEU A 97 -5.96 -16.79 12.05
N GLU A 98 -6.79 -16.98 11.03
CA GLU A 98 -6.95 -18.25 10.31
C GLU A 98 -5.84 -18.48 9.25
N HIS A 99 -4.94 -17.51 9.04
CA HIS A 99 -3.86 -17.60 8.06
C HIS A 99 -2.81 -18.67 8.42
N LYS A 100 -2.21 -19.29 7.40
CA LYS A 100 -1.19 -20.35 7.55
C LYS A 100 -0.01 -19.96 8.43
N TRP A 101 0.38 -18.70 8.35
CA TRP A 101 1.41 -18.10 9.20
C TRP A 101 1.20 -18.36 10.70
N PHE A 102 -0.07 -18.42 11.16
CA PHE A 102 -0.41 -18.64 12.56
C PHE A 102 -0.84 -20.08 12.90
N ILE A 103 -0.90 -21.02 11.94
CA ILE A 103 -1.42 -22.38 12.16
C ILE A 103 -0.59 -23.18 13.21
N ASN A 104 0.66 -22.80 13.45
CA ASN A 104 1.57 -23.48 14.38
C ASN A 104 2.16 -22.56 15.44
N VAL A 105 1.50 -21.44 15.75
CA VAL A 105 1.93 -20.47 16.78
C VAL A 105 1.36 -20.83 18.15
#